data_AF-A0A914URF8-F1
#
_entry.id   AF-A0A914URF8-F1
#
_cell.length_a   1.000
_cell.length_b   1.000
_cell.length_c   1.000
_cell.angle_alpha   90.00
_cell.angle_beta   90.00
_cell.angle_gamma   90.00
#
_symmetry.space_group_name_H-M   'P 1'
#
loop_
_entity.id
_entity.type
_entity.pdbx_description
1 polymer ?
#
loop_
_entity_poly.entity_id
_entity_poly.type
_entity_poly.pdbx_seq_one_letter_code
_entity_poly.pdbx_strand_id
1 'polypeptide(L)'
;VEVHPAEYVPFPEDQGFTVSPGAVTSVAVKQVRVDRMPLPYDGTDCGDVKGDDVVLSPETVNESLPHREPVLQNMFQFYSDVLRRDGYLEKVNYTTQACIKSCYQRQLVKRCSCVDPSFVTREQARRYFEPRNMSLPDACKMAYLSSLRCVRKVVKETTEQGMCEAECPQSCYEQEYLQRITSNLWPRTSYYASIKDVWQDQLPSMEAMNEATKVRTNIAKLEIYFEARHLLLQFQ
;
A
#
# COMPACT_ATOMS: atom_id res chain seq x y z
N VAL A 1 -9.11 6.04 -3.22
CA VAL A 1 -8.00 6.71 -3.92
C VAL A 1 -6.90 6.93 -2.90
N GLU A 2 -5.65 6.76 -3.27
CA GLU A 2 -4.49 6.98 -2.40
C GLU A 2 -3.46 7.79 -3.18
N VAL A 3 -2.76 8.69 -2.50
CA VAL A 3 -1.61 9.40 -3.06
C VAL A 3 -0.38 8.94 -2.30
N HIS A 4 0.52 8.23 -2.98
CA HIS A 4 1.74 7.67 -2.41
C HIS A 4 2.95 7.95 -3.31
N PRO A 5 4.19 7.87 -2.80
CA PRO A 5 5.40 7.91 -3.62
C PRO A 5 5.44 6.74 -4.61
N ALA A 6 5.94 6.98 -5.83
CA ALA A 6 6.02 5.95 -6.87
C ALA A 6 6.91 4.75 -6.46
N GLU A 7 7.89 5.00 -5.60
CA GLU A 7 8.82 4.01 -5.07
C GLU A 7 8.20 3.18 -3.92
N TYR A 8 6.99 3.49 -3.45
CA TYR A 8 6.34 2.76 -2.34
C TYR A 8 5.14 1.94 -2.81
N VAL A 9 4.88 0.86 -2.08
CA VAL A 9 3.68 0.04 -2.26
C VAL A 9 2.46 0.80 -1.74
N PRO A 10 1.36 0.94 -2.50
CA PRO A 10 0.13 1.53 -2.00
C PRO A 10 -0.63 0.59 -1.07
N PHE A 11 -1.22 1.16 -0.03
CA PHE A 11 -2.13 0.48 0.90
C PHE A 11 -3.43 1.28 1.03
N PRO A 12 -4.31 1.24 0.02
CA PRO A 12 -5.48 2.10 -0.05
C PRO A 12 -6.51 1.77 1.04
N GLU A 13 -6.43 0.59 1.64
CA GLU A 13 -7.23 0.21 2.81
C GLU A 13 -6.83 0.96 4.09
N ASP A 14 -5.57 1.38 4.19
CA ASP A 14 -5.02 2.05 5.37
C ASP A 14 -4.92 3.58 5.15
N GLN A 15 -4.43 4.01 3.98
CA GLN A 15 -4.10 5.41 3.67
C GLN A 15 -5.00 6.05 2.60
N GLY A 16 -5.99 5.30 2.10
CA GLY A 16 -6.88 5.78 1.05
C GLY A 16 -8.01 6.68 1.57
N PHE A 17 -8.53 7.51 0.67
CA PHE A 17 -9.75 8.29 0.85
C PHE A 17 -10.82 7.92 -0.17
N THR A 18 -12.07 8.19 0.18
CA THR A 18 -13.23 7.94 -0.68
C THR A 18 -13.58 9.19 -1.50
N VAL A 19 -14.06 8.95 -2.71
CA VAL A 19 -14.54 10.01 -3.61
C VAL A 19 -16.00 9.73 -3.91
N SER A 20 -16.86 10.69 -3.61
CA SER A 20 -18.31 10.54 -3.79
C SER A 20 -18.76 11.03 -5.17
N PRO A 21 -19.63 10.27 -5.87
CA PRO A 21 -20.33 10.79 -7.04
C PRO A 21 -21.13 12.05 -6.72
N GLY A 22 -21.30 12.92 -7.71
CA GLY A 22 -22.10 14.15 -7.58
C GLY A 22 -21.41 15.26 -6.81
N ALA A 23 -20.14 15.06 -6.49
CA ALA A 23 -19.26 16.08 -5.96
C ALA A 23 -17.98 16.18 -6.79
N VAL A 24 -17.39 17.37 -6.74
CA VAL A 24 -15.97 17.56 -7.01
C VAL A 24 -15.25 17.43 -5.69
N THR A 25 -14.29 16.52 -5.63
CA THR A 25 -13.38 16.34 -4.50
C THR A 25 -12.04 16.94 -4.90
N SER A 26 -11.65 18.00 -4.20
CA SER A 26 -10.40 18.73 -4.40
C SER A 26 -9.44 18.34 -3.27
N VAL A 27 -8.32 17.74 -3.64
CA VAL A 27 -7.31 17.17 -2.75
C VAL A 27 -6.02 18.00 -2.87
N ALA A 28 -5.75 18.79 -1.85
CA ALA A 28 -4.49 19.50 -1.72
C ALA A 28 -3.48 18.57 -1.04
N VAL A 29 -2.33 18.33 -1.68
CA VAL A 29 -1.28 17.44 -1.16
C VAL A 29 -0.06 18.24 -0.72
N LYS A 30 0.56 17.82 0.38
CA LYS A 30 1.80 18.38 0.91
C LYS A 30 2.81 17.26 1.10
N GLN A 31 3.95 17.37 0.43
CA GLN A 31 5.02 16.39 0.54
C GLN A 31 5.81 16.60 1.84
N VAL A 32 5.98 15.53 2.60
CA VAL A 32 6.79 15.45 3.81
C VAL A 32 7.85 14.38 3.61
N ARG A 33 9.07 14.67 4.04
CA ARG A 33 10.15 13.68 4.14
C ARG A 33 10.70 13.66 5.55
N VAL A 34 10.94 12.46 6.05
CA VAL A 34 11.62 12.20 7.31
C VAL A 34 12.92 11.48 7.00
N ASP A 35 14.03 12.09 7.42
CA ASP A 35 15.36 11.49 7.36
C ASP A 35 15.80 11.22 8.80
N ARG A 36 15.93 9.95 9.16
CA ARG A 36 16.38 9.49 10.48
C ARG A 36 17.86 9.21 10.45
N MET A 37 18.58 9.64 11.49
CA MET A 37 19.97 9.23 11.64
C MET A 37 20.03 7.80 12.21
N PRO A 38 20.75 6.87 11.57
CA PRO A 38 20.95 5.55 12.13
C PRO A 38 21.77 5.61 13.44
N LEU A 39 21.96 4.46 14.09
CA LEU A 39 22.80 4.34 15.28
C LEU A 39 24.13 5.12 15.11
N PRO A 40 24.58 5.88 16.14
CA PRO A 40 24.13 5.87 17.54
C PRO A 40 23.08 6.92 17.95
N TYR A 41 22.52 7.70 17.02
CA TYR A 41 21.78 8.93 17.38
C TYR A 41 20.31 8.71 17.81
N ASP A 42 19.60 7.75 17.19
CA ASP A 42 18.15 7.49 17.44
C ASP A 42 17.90 6.36 18.46
N GLY A 43 18.93 5.78 19.06
CA GLY A 43 18.80 4.69 20.05
C GLY A 43 18.18 3.37 19.53
N THR A 44 17.69 3.34 18.29
CA THR A 44 17.23 2.19 17.52
C THR A 44 17.82 2.22 16.11
N ASP A 45 18.15 1.07 15.53
CA ASP A 45 18.68 0.99 14.16
C ASP A 45 17.50 1.07 13.18
N CYS A 46 17.39 2.18 12.44
CA CYS A 46 16.48 2.26 11.31
C CYS A 46 17.04 1.37 10.17
N GLY A 47 16.16 0.71 9.42
CA GLY A 47 16.54 -0.22 8.37
C GLY A 47 16.14 0.29 7.00
N ASP A 48 17.11 0.37 6.08
CA ASP A 48 16.84 0.62 4.66
C ASP A 48 17.26 -0.57 3.80
N VAL A 49 16.52 -0.81 2.72
CA VAL A 49 16.98 -1.68 1.63
C VAL A 49 17.69 -0.80 0.60
N LYS A 50 18.96 -0.44 0.87
CA LYS A 50 19.81 0.18 -0.15
C LYS A 50 20.41 -0.92 -1.05
N GLY A 51 19.66 -1.31 -2.09
CA GLY A 51 20.17 -2.09 -3.23
C GLY A 51 20.82 -3.43 -2.88
N ASP A 52 20.14 -4.55 -3.17
CA ASP A 52 20.58 -5.95 -3.04
C ASP A 52 21.08 -6.45 -1.67
N ASP A 53 21.57 -5.56 -0.82
CA ASP A 53 22.02 -5.83 0.53
C ASP A 53 21.07 -5.17 1.52
N VAL A 54 20.41 -6.00 2.33
CA VAL A 54 19.79 -5.55 3.57
C VAL A 54 20.94 -5.24 4.52
N VAL A 55 21.39 -3.99 4.59
CA VAL A 55 22.37 -3.57 5.59
C VAL A 55 21.65 -3.43 6.92
N LEU A 56 21.47 -4.55 7.63
CA LEU A 56 21.37 -4.54 9.08
C LEU A 56 22.78 -4.16 9.59
N SER A 57 22.87 -3.18 10.49
CA SER A 57 24.15 -2.71 11.00
C SER A 57 25.04 -3.85 11.54
N PRO A 58 26.38 -3.77 11.42
CA PRO A 58 27.28 -4.90 11.72
C PRO A 58 27.52 -5.20 13.21
N GLU A 59 26.82 -4.57 14.17
CA GLU A 59 27.25 -4.59 15.58
C GLU A 59 26.47 -5.55 16.50
N THR A 60 25.63 -6.44 15.97
CA THR A 60 25.03 -7.55 16.76
C THR A 60 25.48 -8.93 16.30
N VAL A 61 26.72 -9.06 15.84
CA VAL A 61 27.39 -10.36 15.71
C VAL A 61 28.04 -10.70 17.04
N ASN A 62 27.24 -11.16 18.01
CA ASN A 62 27.72 -12.14 18.97
C ASN A 62 27.24 -13.51 18.52
N GLU A 63 28.21 -14.33 18.15
CA GLU A 63 28.11 -15.71 17.69
C GLU A 63 27.40 -16.60 18.72
N SER A 64 26.07 -16.72 18.66
CA SER A 64 25.36 -17.87 19.25
C SER A 64 23.85 -17.87 18.96
N LEU A 65 23.42 -17.90 17.70
CA LEU A 65 22.02 -18.23 17.34
C LEU A 65 22.02 -19.14 16.10
N PRO A 66 21.67 -20.44 16.23
CA PRO A 66 21.61 -21.35 15.10
C PRO A 66 20.35 -21.06 14.27
N HIS A 67 20.53 -20.90 12.95
CA HIS A 67 19.48 -20.76 11.92
C HIS A 67 18.75 -19.40 11.84
N ARG A 68 19.41 -18.34 11.36
CA ARG A 68 18.70 -17.26 10.64
C ARG A 68 18.56 -17.64 9.17
N GLU A 69 17.35 -18.02 8.78
CA GLU A 69 16.95 -18.42 7.43
C GLU A 69 17.14 -17.28 6.41
N PRO A 70 17.63 -17.55 5.17
CA PRO A 70 17.77 -16.58 4.06
C PRO A 70 16.42 -16.11 3.46
N VAL A 71 15.33 -16.19 4.21
CA VAL A 71 13.95 -16.08 3.72
C VAL A 71 13.48 -14.63 3.59
N LEU A 72 14.03 -13.69 4.37
CA LEU A 72 13.69 -12.26 4.27
C LEU A 72 14.24 -11.62 2.99
N GLN A 73 15.47 -11.97 2.59
CA GLN A 73 16.14 -11.36 1.44
C GLN A 73 15.48 -11.74 0.10
N ASN A 74 14.89 -12.94 0.05
CA ASN A 74 14.17 -13.39 -1.14
C ASN A 74 12.78 -12.73 -1.26
N MET A 75 11.99 -12.60 -0.20
CA MET A 75 10.60 -12.14 -0.35
C MET A 75 10.49 -10.69 -0.87
N PHE A 76 11.35 -9.79 -0.39
CA PHE A 76 11.30 -8.36 -0.75
C PHE A 76 11.74 -8.10 -2.21
N GLN A 77 12.82 -8.74 -2.65
CA GLN A 77 13.28 -8.69 -4.05
C GLN A 77 12.20 -9.19 -5.02
N PHE A 78 11.56 -10.32 -4.71
CA PHE A 78 10.55 -10.91 -5.60
C PHE A 78 9.21 -10.17 -5.61
N TYR A 79 8.82 -9.51 -4.51
CA TYR A 79 7.62 -8.66 -4.51
C TYR A 79 7.80 -7.44 -5.44
N SER A 80 9.01 -6.87 -5.50
CA SER A 80 9.33 -5.79 -6.44
C SER A 80 9.20 -6.22 -7.91
N ASP A 81 9.52 -7.47 -8.25
CA ASP A 81 9.36 -8.02 -9.59
C ASP A 81 7.88 -8.25 -9.98
N VAL A 82 7.04 -8.65 -9.01
CA VAL A 82 5.59 -8.79 -9.22
C VAL A 82 4.96 -7.41 -9.49
N LEU A 83 5.33 -6.41 -8.70
CA LEU A 83 4.85 -5.03 -8.88
C LEU A 83 5.30 -4.43 -10.20
N ARG A 84 6.54 -4.68 -10.64
CA ARG A 84 7.00 -4.23 -11.97
C ARG A 84 6.10 -4.70 -13.11
N ARG A 85 5.58 -5.92 -13.01
CA ARG A 85 4.65 -6.50 -14.01
C ARG A 85 3.22 -5.97 -13.89
N ASP A 86 2.87 -5.36 -12.75
CA ASP A 86 1.61 -4.65 -12.53
C ASP A 86 1.69 -3.15 -12.92
N GLY A 87 2.80 -2.74 -13.53
CA GLY A 87 2.99 -1.38 -14.08
C GLY A 87 3.81 -0.44 -13.21
N TYR A 88 4.40 -0.92 -12.11
CA TYR A 88 5.33 -0.10 -11.32
C TYR A 88 6.66 0.01 -12.06
N LEU A 89 7.11 1.25 -12.30
CA LEU A 89 8.28 1.49 -13.14
C LEU A 89 9.61 1.21 -12.42
N GLU A 90 9.62 1.26 -11.09
CA GLU A 90 10.83 1.20 -10.27
C GLU A 90 10.79 0.06 -9.23
N LYS A 91 11.96 -0.26 -8.66
CA LYS A 91 12.05 -1.18 -7.51
C LYS A 91 11.37 -0.48 -6.33
N VAL A 92 10.45 -1.16 -5.66
CA VAL A 92 9.82 -0.58 -4.47
C VAL A 92 10.82 -0.54 -3.31
N ASN A 93 10.88 0.60 -2.64
CA ASN A 93 11.68 0.81 -1.45
C ASN A 93 11.00 0.19 -0.23
N TYR A 94 11.82 -0.06 0.78
CA TYR A 94 11.36 -0.48 2.09
C TYR A 94 10.42 0.56 2.70
N THR A 95 9.32 0.09 3.25
CA THR A 95 8.52 0.83 4.23
C THR A 95 8.19 -0.12 5.36
N THR A 96 8.13 0.39 6.58
CA THR A 96 7.78 -0.42 7.77
C THR A 96 6.41 -1.07 7.60
N GLN A 97 5.43 -0.36 7.01
CA GLN A 97 4.10 -0.91 6.72
C GLN A 97 4.15 -2.10 5.76
N ALA A 98 4.93 -2.00 4.66
CA ALA A 98 5.09 -3.11 3.73
C ALA A 98 5.77 -4.32 4.38
N CYS A 99 6.74 -4.09 5.27
CA CYS A 99 7.38 -5.15 6.06
C CYS A 99 6.37 -5.86 6.97
N ILE A 100 5.60 -5.11 7.76
CA ILE A 100 4.64 -5.68 8.72
C ILE A 100 3.57 -6.51 7.97
N LYS A 101 3.02 -5.99 6.87
CA LYS A 101 2.02 -6.70 6.06
C LYS A 101 2.61 -7.97 5.42
N SER A 102 3.85 -7.91 4.94
CA SER A 102 4.57 -9.08 4.41
C SER A 102 4.87 -10.12 5.49
N CYS A 103 5.27 -9.69 6.69
CA CYS A 103 5.48 -10.54 7.84
C CYS A 103 4.19 -11.28 8.23
N TYR A 104 3.07 -10.56 8.34
CA TYR A 104 1.75 -11.15 8.59
C TYR A 104 1.40 -12.21 7.53
N GLN A 105 1.48 -11.85 6.24
CA GLN A 105 1.15 -12.77 5.14
C GLN A 105 2.01 -14.04 5.15
N ARG A 106 3.31 -13.89 5.48
CA ARG A 106 4.23 -15.03 5.63
C ARG A 106 3.83 -15.94 6.78
N GLN A 107 3.52 -15.38 7.96
CA GLN A 107 3.08 -16.17 9.12
C GLN A 107 1.75 -16.87 8.82
N LEU A 108 0.86 -16.22 8.07
CA LEU A 108 -0.42 -16.77 7.65
C LEU A 108 -0.24 -17.98 6.73
N VAL A 109 0.60 -17.85 5.69
CA VAL A 109 0.91 -18.96 4.78
C VAL A 109 1.61 -20.10 5.53
N LYS A 110 2.60 -19.79 6.38
CA LYS A 110 3.38 -20.80 7.11
C LYS A 110 2.54 -21.61 8.10
N ARG A 111 1.54 -20.99 8.75
CA ARG A 111 0.79 -21.60 9.85
C ARG A 111 -0.61 -22.06 9.47
N CYS A 112 -1.24 -21.39 8.51
CA CYS A 112 -2.61 -21.64 8.08
C CYS A 112 -2.71 -22.15 6.63
N SER A 113 -1.61 -22.20 5.89
CA SER A 113 -1.55 -22.65 4.49
C SER A 113 -2.52 -21.94 3.56
N CYS A 114 -2.83 -20.68 3.85
CA CYS A 114 -3.71 -19.83 3.07
C CYS A 114 -3.19 -18.39 3.04
N VAL A 115 -3.68 -17.61 2.07
CA VAL A 115 -3.35 -16.20 1.91
C VAL A 115 -4.52 -15.31 2.31
N ASP A 116 -4.21 -14.13 2.84
CA ASP A 116 -5.22 -13.09 3.04
C ASP A 116 -5.53 -12.42 1.69
N PRO A 117 -6.78 -12.51 1.19
CA PRO A 117 -7.14 -11.93 -0.10
C PRO A 117 -7.19 -10.40 -0.09
N SER A 118 -7.10 -9.75 1.08
CA SER A 118 -7.07 -8.28 1.16
C SER A 118 -5.74 -7.68 0.68
N PHE A 119 -4.64 -8.45 0.68
CA PHE A 119 -3.30 -7.95 0.31
C PHE A 119 -2.79 -8.46 -1.03
N VAL A 120 -3.31 -9.58 -1.52
CA VAL A 120 -2.80 -10.24 -2.73
C VAL A 120 -3.97 -10.78 -3.55
N THR A 121 -4.06 -10.36 -4.81
CA THR A 121 -5.03 -10.92 -5.75
C THR A 121 -4.63 -12.33 -6.19
N ARG A 122 -5.58 -13.11 -6.71
CA ARG A 122 -5.29 -14.45 -7.24
C ARG A 122 -4.22 -14.45 -8.32
N GLU A 123 -4.23 -13.45 -9.21
CA GLU A 123 -3.24 -13.30 -10.28
C GLU A 123 -1.85 -12.93 -9.73
N GLN A 124 -1.78 -12.05 -8.73
CA GLN A 124 -0.50 -11.72 -8.06
C GLN A 124 0.09 -12.93 -7.34
N ALA A 125 -0.74 -13.70 -6.62
CA ALA A 125 -0.32 -14.94 -6.00
C ALA A 125 0.18 -15.94 -7.05
N ARG A 126 -0.58 -16.12 -8.14
CA ARG A 126 -0.19 -16.99 -9.26
C ARG A 126 1.20 -16.65 -9.79
N ARG A 127 1.46 -15.37 -10.07
CA ARG A 127 2.76 -14.88 -10.55
C ARG A 127 3.90 -15.10 -9.55
N TYR A 128 3.61 -15.11 -8.24
CA TYR A 128 4.60 -15.31 -7.18
C TYR A 128 4.94 -16.80 -6.93
N PHE A 129 3.96 -17.69 -7.07
CA PHE A 129 4.08 -19.10 -6.67
C PHE A 129 4.33 -20.07 -7.85
N GLU A 130 3.77 -19.79 -9.05
CA GLU A 130 3.92 -20.68 -10.22
C GLU A 130 5.38 -20.89 -10.69
N PRO A 131 6.23 -19.85 -10.81
CA PRO A 131 7.61 -20.04 -11.28
C PRO A 131 8.49 -20.89 -10.36
N ARG A 132 8.03 -21.17 -9.13
CA ARG A 132 8.77 -21.95 -8.12
C ARG A 132 8.29 -23.39 -7.96
N ASN A 133 7.41 -23.87 -8.85
CA ASN A 133 6.76 -25.18 -8.73
C ASN A 133 6.09 -25.37 -7.35
N MET A 134 5.65 -24.27 -6.73
CA MET A 134 4.98 -24.31 -5.43
C MET A 134 3.48 -24.32 -5.65
N SER A 135 2.74 -25.06 -4.82
CA SER A 135 1.28 -25.02 -4.86
C SER A 135 0.80 -23.61 -4.54
N LEU A 136 0.01 -23.03 -5.43
CA LEU A 136 -0.64 -21.74 -5.21
C LEU A 136 -1.53 -21.85 -3.96
N PRO A 137 -1.24 -21.10 -2.87
CA PRO A 137 -2.10 -21.12 -1.68
C PRO A 137 -3.49 -20.56 -2.02
N ASP A 138 -4.52 -21.23 -1.51
CA ASP A 138 -5.90 -20.74 -1.56
C ASP A 138 -6.08 -19.52 -0.63
N ALA A 139 -7.04 -18.66 -0.96
CA ALA A 139 -7.50 -17.63 -0.03
C ALA A 139 -8.07 -18.26 1.25
N CYS A 140 -7.83 -17.63 2.41
CA CYS A 140 -8.33 -18.13 3.68
C CYS A 140 -9.87 -18.18 3.69
N LYS A 141 -10.42 -19.37 3.96
CA LYS A 141 -11.87 -19.61 3.95
C LYS A 141 -12.46 -19.34 5.32
N MET A 142 -12.84 -18.09 5.56
CA MET A 142 -13.35 -17.60 6.85
C MET A 142 -14.70 -18.23 7.28
N ALA A 143 -15.38 -18.94 6.38
CA ALA A 143 -16.57 -19.74 6.70
C ALA A 143 -16.26 -20.98 7.58
N TYR A 144 -15.04 -21.50 7.54
CA TYR A 144 -14.64 -22.65 8.36
C TYR A 144 -14.06 -22.20 9.70
N LEU A 145 -14.59 -22.72 10.80
CA LEU A 145 -14.14 -22.41 12.16
C LEU A 145 -12.67 -22.73 12.42
N SER A 146 -12.10 -23.72 11.73
CA SER A 146 -10.67 -24.07 11.83
C SER A 146 -9.79 -22.98 11.21
N SER A 147 -10.12 -22.55 9.98
CA SER A 147 -9.42 -21.46 9.29
C SER A 147 -9.55 -20.15 10.07
N LEU A 148 -10.78 -19.77 10.46
CA LEU A 148 -11.03 -18.57 11.26
C LEU A 148 -10.21 -18.54 12.56
N ARG A 149 -10.12 -19.66 13.28
CA ARG A 149 -9.31 -19.75 14.51
C ARG A 149 -7.82 -19.58 14.23
N CYS A 150 -7.33 -20.17 13.14
CA CYS A 150 -5.94 -20.04 12.74
C CYS A 150 -5.61 -18.58 12.39
N VAL A 151 -6.40 -17.96 11.50
CA VAL A 151 -6.20 -16.57 11.09
C VAL A 151 -6.23 -15.63 12.31
N ARG A 152 -7.23 -15.75 13.19
CA ARG A 152 -7.30 -14.92 14.41
C ARG A 152 -6.09 -15.07 15.32
N LYS A 153 -5.56 -16.30 15.47
CA LYS A 153 -4.35 -16.55 16.24
C LYS A 153 -3.14 -15.86 15.61
N VAL A 154 -2.97 -15.99 14.30
CA VAL A 154 -1.88 -15.32 13.57
C VAL A 154 -1.98 -13.82 13.73
N VAL A 155 -3.14 -13.22 13.42
CA VAL A 155 -3.38 -11.77 13.58
C VAL A 155 -2.97 -11.31 14.98
N LYS A 156 -3.50 -11.97 16.02
CA LYS A 156 -3.18 -11.64 17.42
C LYS A 156 -1.68 -11.62 17.70
N GLU A 157 -0.96 -12.66 17.30
CA GLU A 157 0.48 -12.75 17.55
C GLU A 157 1.26 -11.71 16.72
N THR A 158 0.85 -11.45 15.48
CA THR A 158 1.54 -10.53 14.58
C THR A 158 1.26 -9.06 14.81
N THR A 159 0.12 -8.70 15.41
CA THR A 159 -0.29 -7.30 15.60
C THR A 159 -0.39 -6.90 17.08
N GLU A 160 -0.98 -7.74 17.94
CA GLU A 160 -1.16 -7.38 19.36
C GLU A 160 0.08 -7.69 20.20
N GLN A 161 0.82 -8.75 19.84
CA GLN A 161 2.00 -9.20 20.60
C GLN A 161 3.31 -8.65 20.06
N GLY A 162 3.28 -7.79 19.04
CA GLY A 162 4.47 -7.10 18.54
C GLY A 162 5.42 -7.97 17.72
N MET A 163 5.01 -9.17 17.26
CA MET A 163 5.93 -10.10 16.59
C MET A 163 6.50 -9.50 15.30
N CYS A 164 5.66 -8.87 14.47
CA CYS A 164 6.13 -8.29 13.22
C CYS A 164 6.77 -6.92 13.41
N GLU A 165 6.31 -6.15 14.40
CA GLU A 165 6.90 -4.88 14.81
C GLU A 165 8.35 -5.06 15.31
N ALA A 166 8.64 -6.18 15.99
CA ALA A 166 9.99 -6.52 16.42
C ALA A 166 10.92 -6.96 15.27
N GLU A 167 10.36 -7.51 14.17
CA GLU A 167 11.12 -7.92 12.99
C GLU A 167 11.29 -6.80 11.95
N CYS A 168 10.48 -5.75 12.03
CA CYS A 168 10.39 -4.68 11.03
C CYS A 168 10.90 -3.35 11.61
N PRO A 169 12.15 -2.94 11.30
CA PRO A 169 12.67 -1.65 11.75
C PRO A 169 11.90 -0.47 11.14
N GLN A 170 12.03 0.71 11.75
CA GLN A 170 11.58 1.95 11.10
C GLN A 170 12.44 2.24 9.88
N SER A 171 11.89 2.86 8.83
CA SER A 171 12.67 3.25 7.65
C SER A 171 13.53 4.47 7.98
N CYS A 172 14.79 4.51 7.52
CA CYS A 172 15.59 5.72 7.73
C CYS A 172 15.15 6.87 6.82
N TYR A 173 14.60 6.53 5.65
CA TYR A 173 14.03 7.49 4.71
C TYR A 173 12.54 7.22 4.54
N GLU A 174 11.70 8.16 4.96
CA GLU A 174 10.26 8.09 4.80
C GLU A 174 9.77 9.29 3.98
N GLN A 175 8.96 9.02 2.98
CA GLN A 175 8.27 10.05 2.21
C GLN A 175 6.75 9.86 2.28
N GLU A 176 6.03 10.91 2.65
CA GLU A 176 4.57 10.90 2.77
C GLU A 176 3.95 12.09 2.03
N TYR A 177 2.70 11.93 1.61
CA TYR A 177 1.87 13.03 1.14
C TYR A 177 0.72 13.25 2.11
N LEU A 178 0.80 14.33 2.89
CA LEU A 178 -0.31 14.76 3.73
C LEU A 178 -1.41 15.35 2.85
N GLN A 179 -2.64 14.89 3.05
CA GLN A 179 -3.78 15.23 2.20
C GLN A 179 -4.76 16.14 2.95
N ARG A 180 -5.23 17.20 2.28
CA ARG A 180 -6.33 18.05 2.72
C ARG A 180 -7.44 17.97 1.70
N ILE A 181 -8.57 17.42 2.11
CA ILE A 181 -9.68 17.08 1.22
C ILE A 181 -10.82 18.07 1.44
N THR A 182 -11.34 18.62 0.35
CA THR A 182 -12.57 19.42 0.34
C THR A 182 -13.48 18.90 -0.76
N SER A 183 -14.79 18.98 -0.54
CA SER A 183 -15.79 18.46 -1.49
C SER A 183 -16.91 19.46 -1.69
N ASN A 184 -17.33 19.65 -2.94
CA ASN A 184 -18.40 20.55 -3.33
C ASN A 184 -19.35 19.90 -4.35
N LEU A 185 -20.63 20.28 -4.35
CA LEU A 185 -21.62 19.77 -5.30
C LEU A 185 -21.17 19.99 -6.75
N TRP A 186 -21.18 18.93 -7.57
CA TRP A 186 -20.83 19.01 -8.98
C TRP A 186 -21.50 17.87 -9.80
N PRO A 187 -21.99 18.14 -11.02
CA PRO A 187 -22.06 19.43 -11.69
C PRO A 187 -23.28 20.25 -11.23
N ARG A 188 -23.19 21.58 -11.30
CA ARG A 188 -24.38 22.45 -11.25
C ARG A 188 -25.25 22.19 -12.47
N THR A 189 -26.56 22.30 -12.31
CA THR A 189 -27.53 21.98 -13.39
C THR A 189 -27.31 22.86 -14.63
N SER A 190 -27.07 24.16 -14.43
CA SER A 190 -26.77 25.10 -15.51
C SER A 190 -25.46 24.79 -16.24
N TYR A 191 -24.41 24.43 -15.48
CA TYR A 191 -23.13 24.01 -16.07
C TYR A 191 -23.33 22.76 -16.93
N TYR A 192 -24.01 21.73 -16.39
CA TYR A 192 -24.24 20.50 -17.13
C TYR A 192 -25.03 20.72 -18.43
N ALA A 193 -26.06 21.58 -18.38
CA ALA A 193 -26.84 21.92 -19.57
C ALA A 193 -25.99 22.52 -20.71
N SER A 194 -24.89 23.21 -20.39
CA SER A 194 -24.00 23.81 -21.38
C SER A 194 -22.95 22.86 -21.98
N ILE A 195 -22.68 21.73 -21.32
CA ILE A 195 -21.58 20.82 -21.69
C ILE A 195 -22.02 19.39 -22.05
N LYS A 196 -23.30 19.06 -21.84
CA LYS A 196 -23.84 17.71 -22.03
C LYS A 196 -23.61 17.15 -23.44
N ASP A 197 -23.75 17.97 -24.48
CA ASP A 197 -23.66 17.52 -25.88
C ASP A 197 -22.21 17.14 -26.20
N VAL A 198 -21.25 17.96 -25.75
CA VAL A 198 -19.80 17.69 -25.88
C VAL A 198 -19.40 16.41 -25.15
N TRP A 199 -19.95 16.16 -23.96
CA TRP A 199 -19.65 14.96 -23.20
C TRP A 199 -20.23 13.70 -23.81
N GLN A 200 -21.41 13.79 -24.43
CA GLN A 200 -22.00 12.68 -25.18
C GLN A 200 -21.14 12.27 -26.38
N ASP A 201 -20.54 13.23 -27.07
CA ASP A 201 -19.65 12.94 -28.20
C ASP A 201 -18.34 12.26 -27.78
N GLN A 202 -17.78 12.63 -26.61
CA GLN A 202 -16.50 12.11 -26.14
C GLN A 202 -16.62 10.77 -25.41
N LEU A 203 -17.76 10.53 -24.75
CA LEU A 203 -17.97 9.37 -23.89
C LEU A 203 -19.33 8.76 -24.21
N PRO A 204 -19.41 7.70 -25.02
CA PRO A 204 -20.68 7.08 -25.41
C PRO A 204 -21.55 6.64 -24.22
N SER A 205 -20.92 6.30 -23.08
CA SER A 205 -21.63 5.97 -21.83
C SER A 205 -22.41 7.14 -21.21
N MET A 206 -22.19 8.37 -21.67
CA MET A 206 -22.91 9.58 -21.26
C MET A 206 -24.32 9.69 -21.84
N GLU A 207 -24.65 8.92 -22.87
CA GLU A 207 -25.99 8.91 -23.47
C GLU A 207 -27.07 8.56 -22.43
N ALA A 208 -26.76 7.64 -21.50
CA ALA A 208 -27.64 7.26 -20.39
C ALA A 208 -27.71 8.29 -19.24
N MET A 209 -26.94 9.38 -19.32
CA MET A 209 -26.83 10.41 -18.28
C MET A 209 -27.26 11.79 -18.80
N ASN A 210 -28.37 11.86 -19.54
CA ASN A 210 -28.90 13.09 -20.13
C ASN A 210 -29.28 14.22 -19.14
N GLU A 211 -29.48 13.89 -17.85
CA GLU A 211 -29.84 14.83 -16.80
C GLU A 211 -28.72 15.01 -15.75
N ALA A 212 -28.62 16.21 -15.18
CA ALA A 212 -27.64 16.52 -14.13
C ALA A 212 -27.80 15.64 -12.88
N THR A 213 -29.02 15.21 -12.56
CA THR A 213 -29.34 14.27 -11.47
C THR A 213 -28.70 12.91 -11.70
N LYS A 214 -28.80 12.37 -12.92
CA LYS A 214 -28.19 11.10 -13.32
C LYS A 214 -26.67 11.18 -13.34
N VAL A 215 -26.11 12.31 -13.77
CA VAL A 215 -24.67 12.54 -13.67
C VAL A 215 -24.21 12.54 -12.22
N ARG A 216 -24.94 13.21 -11.32
CA ARG A 216 -24.56 13.27 -9.90
C ARG A 216 -24.58 11.92 -9.20
N THR A 217 -25.34 10.95 -9.67
CA THR A 217 -25.34 9.61 -9.07
C THR A 217 -24.24 8.69 -9.61
N ASN A 218 -23.60 9.03 -10.73
CA ASN A 218 -22.70 8.12 -11.43
C ASN A 218 -21.30 8.69 -11.69
N ILE A 219 -21.13 10.01 -11.71
CA ILE A 219 -19.85 10.67 -12.01
C ILE A 219 -19.34 11.39 -10.79
N ALA A 220 -18.07 11.16 -10.47
CA ALA A 220 -17.30 11.93 -9.52
C ALA A 220 -16.22 12.73 -10.25
N LYS A 221 -15.96 13.95 -9.82
CA LYS A 221 -14.81 14.73 -10.28
C LYS A 221 -13.75 14.76 -9.20
N LEU A 222 -12.53 14.41 -9.55
CA LEU A 222 -11.38 14.42 -8.63
C LEU A 222 -10.33 15.39 -9.16
N GLU A 223 -9.89 16.30 -8.30
CA GLU A 223 -8.83 17.27 -8.58
C GLU A 223 -7.74 17.11 -7.54
N ILE A 224 -6.52 16.75 -7.96
CA ILE A 224 -5.37 16.60 -7.06
C ILE A 224 -4.34 17.67 -7.43
N TYR A 225 -3.85 18.41 -6.44
CA TYR A 225 -2.86 19.47 -6.64
C TYR A 225 -1.98 19.67 -5.41
N PHE A 226 -0.77 20.21 -5.60
CA PHE A 226 0.11 20.55 -4.48
C PHE A 226 -0.38 21.82 -3.77
N GLU A 227 -0.52 21.77 -2.45
CA GLU A 227 -0.95 22.93 -1.63
C GLU A 227 0.05 24.09 -1.71
N ALA A 228 1.35 23.78 -1.72
CA ALA A 228 2.43 24.73 -1.88
C ALA A 228 3.65 24.06 -2.51
N ARG A 229 4.51 24.84 -3.17
CA ARG A 229 5.84 24.38 -3.66
C ARG A 229 6.91 24.41 -2.55
N HIS A 230 6.60 23.85 -1.39
CA HIS A 230 7.56 23.72 -0.29
C HIS A 230 7.59 22.27 0.20
N LEU A 231 8.79 21.70 0.22
CA LEU A 231 9.06 20.39 0.82
C LEU A 231 9.26 20.59 2.33
N LEU A 232 8.53 19.84 3.15
CA LEU A 232 8.86 19.75 4.57
C LEU A 232 9.87 18.64 4.78
N LEU A 233 11.04 19.02 5.29
CA LEU A 233 12.06 18.09 5.75
C LEU A 233 12.01 18.04 7.28
N GLN A 234 11.80 16.85 7.83
CA GLN A 234 11.91 16.59 9.26
C GLN A 234 13.15 15.72 9.50
N PHE A 235 14.03 16.20 10.36
CA PHE A 235 15.16 15.42 10.86
C PHE A 235 14.80 14.91 12.24
N GLN A 236 14.90 13.61 12.45
CA GLN A 236 14.69 12.95 13.74
C GLN A 236 15.99 12.27 14.18
#